data_AF-A0A348NNU0-F1
#
_entry.id   AF-A0A348NNU0-F1
#
_cell.length_a   1.000
_cell.length_b   1.000
_cell.length_c   1.000
_cell.angle_alpha   90.00
_cell.angle_beta   90.00
_cell.angle_gamma   90.00
#
_symmetry.space_group_name_H-M   'P 1'
#
loop_
_entity.id
_entity.type
_entity.pdbx_description
1 polymer ?
#
loop_
_entity_poly.entity_id
_entity_poly.type
_entity_poly.pdbx_seq_one_letter_code
_entity_poly.pdbx_strand_id
1 'polypeptide(L)'
;NARMNALRNYARQLAERDPVAAINFAQSMGDVDEKDRVLQGMSWRLTRDGSDGIRSLVASSEDPEIQRKLASGIVSDWSKYDQEGALLWADSLSDENARERALQSVYKNWMQADPNAALAYLETSVVEHKQQNFLRDGFHEWSRQDPAEAVTWLDQLPEGVDENEGANLYGSVARNYVQHDPMAASEWISTLDKGPKRDSSVETLVRSISKTDPEAGFIWASTVSDEKKRKNTLNESLREWIKVDLNAAYDAVTEADLEAAEKKPLLDIIENAKEK
;
A
#
# COMPACT_ATOMS: atom_id res chain seq x y z
N ASN A 1 22.97 -7.93 32.05
CA ASN A 1 23.26 -6.60 31.46
C ASN A 1 24.71 -6.41 31.02
N ALA A 2 25.73 -6.61 31.86
CA ALA A 2 27.14 -6.40 31.46
C ALA A 2 27.63 -7.29 30.30
N ARG A 3 27.32 -8.60 30.32
CA ARG A 3 27.67 -9.55 29.26
C ARG A 3 27.14 -9.13 27.88
N MET A 4 25.84 -8.83 27.80
CA MET A 4 25.22 -8.41 26.53
C MET A 4 25.82 -7.12 25.97
N ASN A 5 26.17 -6.16 26.84
CA ASN A 5 26.82 -4.93 26.39
C ASN A 5 28.21 -5.21 25.81
N ALA A 6 28.98 -6.12 26.43
CA ALA A 6 30.28 -6.54 25.91
C ALA A 6 30.16 -7.22 24.54
N LEU A 7 29.23 -8.16 24.39
CA LEU A 7 28.98 -8.86 23.11
C LEU A 7 28.62 -7.88 21.99
N ARG A 8 27.72 -6.93 22.24
CA ARG A 8 27.32 -5.92 21.24
C ARG A 8 28.45 -4.98 20.87
N ASN A 9 29.25 -4.54 21.85
CA ASN A 9 30.40 -3.67 21.58
C ASN A 9 31.47 -4.39 20.75
N TYR A 10 31.76 -5.65 21.09
CA TYR A 10 32.69 -6.47 20.34
C TYR A 10 32.21 -6.70 18.90
N ALA A 11 30.96 -7.10 18.72
CA ALA A 11 30.37 -7.32 17.41
C ALA A 11 30.36 -6.05 16.54
N ARG A 12 30.11 -4.87 17.13
CA ARG A 12 30.18 -3.60 16.41
C ARG A 12 31.60 -3.29 15.93
N GLN A 13 32.60 -3.47 16.80
CA GLN A 13 34.01 -3.27 16.42
C GLN A 13 34.46 -4.26 15.35
N LEU A 14 33.99 -5.51 15.41
CA LEU A 14 34.22 -6.49 14.36
C LEU A 14 33.56 -6.03 13.05
N ALA A 15 32.30 -5.62 13.08
CA ALA A 15 31.58 -5.18 11.88
C ALA A 15 32.25 -3.99 11.17
N GLU A 16 32.98 -3.15 11.90
CA GLU A 16 33.74 -2.04 11.33
C GLU A 16 35.06 -2.47 10.67
N ARG A 17 35.68 -3.56 11.14
CA ARG A 17 37.01 -4.00 10.69
C ARG A 17 36.96 -5.19 9.73
N ASP A 18 36.07 -6.12 10.01
CA ASP A 18 35.85 -7.37 9.30
C ASP A 18 34.35 -7.77 9.41
N PRO A 19 33.52 -7.27 8.49
CA PRO A 19 32.09 -7.58 8.40
C PRO A 19 31.78 -9.09 8.34
N VAL A 20 32.65 -9.88 7.68
CA VAL A 20 32.49 -11.33 7.54
C VAL A 20 32.73 -12.01 8.88
N ALA A 21 33.80 -11.65 9.59
CA ALA A 21 34.05 -12.15 10.94
C ALA A 21 32.93 -11.77 11.92
N ALA A 22 32.31 -10.60 11.78
CA ALA A 22 31.18 -10.20 12.61
C ALA A 22 29.95 -11.11 12.41
N ILE A 23 29.63 -11.46 11.16
CA ILE A 23 28.52 -12.38 10.86
C ILE A 23 28.86 -13.79 11.34
N ASN A 24 30.07 -14.28 11.10
CA ASN A 24 30.52 -15.58 11.61
C ASN A 24 30.48 -15.65 13.15
N PHE A 25 30.81 -14.54 13.82
CA PHE A 25 30.67 -14.43 15.27
C PHE A 25 29.21 -14.59 15.70
N ALA A 26 28.28 -13.88 15.05
CA ALA A 26 26.85 -14.04 15.33
C ALA A 26 26.34 -15.46 15.03
N GLN A 27 26.80 -16.10 13.96
CA GLN A 27 26.47 -17.50 13.62
C GLN A 27 26.87 -18.47 14.73
N SER A 28 28.01 -18.24 15.39
CA SER A 28 28.50 -19.10 16.48
C SER A 28 27.67 -19.02 17.77
N MET A 29 26.73 -18.08 17.86
CA MET A 29 25.90 -17.88 19.05
C MET A 29 24.75 -18.91 19.09
N GLY A 30 24.68 -19.66 20.19
CA GLY A 30 23.60 -20.64 20.41
C GLY A 30 22.32 -20.04 21.01
N ASP A 31 22.40 -18.90 21.68
CA ASP A 31 21.24 -18.21 22.25
C ASP A 31 20.64 -17.23 21.22
N VAL A 32 19.35 -17.42 20.91
CA VAL A 32 18.64 -16.66 19.86
C VAL A 32 18.46 -15.19 20.25
N ASP A 33 18.18 -14.91 21.53
CA ASP A 33 17.97 -13.53 22.01
C ASP A 33 19.28 -12.75 22.05
N GLU A 34 20.37 -13.40 22.46
CA GLU A 34 21.70 -12.79 22.42
C GLU A 34 22.13 -12.51 20.98
N LYS A 35 21.93 -13.48 20.07
CA LYS A 35 22.20 -13.35 18.63
C LYS A 35 21.43 -12.20 18.01
N ASP A 36 20.13 -12.11 18.27
CA ASP A 36 19.28 -11.06 17.73
C ASP A 36 19.80 -9.67 18.14
N ARG A 37 20.10 -9.47 19.42
CA ARG A 37 20.61 -8.20 19.94
C ARG A 37 21.99 -7.83 19.39
N VAL A 38 22.81 -8.83 19.10
CA VAL A 38 24.12 -8.67 18.45
C VAL A 38 23.92 -8.26 16.99
N LEU A 39 23.14 -9.02 16.21
CA LEU A 39 22.82 -8.71 14.82
C LEU A 39 22.21 -7.32 14.69
N GLN A 40 21.27 -6.94 15.54
CA GLN A 40 20.68 -5.60 15.58
C GLN A 40 21.74 -4.51 15.84
N GLY A 41 22.74 -4.78 16.67
CA GLY A 41 23.81 -3.84 17.01
C GLY A 41 24.82 -3.58 15.88
N MET A 42 24.92 -4.50 14.92
CA MET A 42 25.84 -4.43 13.77
C MET A 42 25.13 -4.24 12.42
N SER A 43 23.82 -4.48 12.34
CA SER A 43 23.02 -4.48 11.11
C SER A 43 23.27 -3.24 10.25
N TRP A 44 23.09 -2.02 10.79
CA TRP A 44 23.30 -0.78 10.04
C TRP A 44 24.70 -0.67 9.39
N ARG A 45 25.74 -1.19 10.05
CA ARG A 45 27.11 -1.15 9.52
C ARG A 45 27.28 -2.13 8.37
N LEU A 46 26.83 -3.37 8.58
CA LEU A 46 26.94 -4.44 7.59
C LEU A 46 26.11 -4.14 6.34
N THR A 47 24.93 -3.55 6.52
CA THR A 47 24.02 -3.24 5.41
C THR A 47 24.53 -2.07 4.57
N ARG A 48 25.16 -1.06 5.20
CA ARG A 48 25.74 0.10 4.51
C ARG A 48 27.02 -0.25 3.75
N ASP A 49 27.84 -1.13 4.32
CA ASP A 49 29.10 -1.53 3.69
C ASP A 49 28.88 -2.62 2.62
N GLY A 50 27.77 -3.38 2.69
CA GLY A 50 27.02 -3.97 1.55
C GLY A 50 27.76 -4.81 0.50
N SER A 51 29.00 -5.22 0.76
CA SER A 51 29.87 -5.84 -0.24
C SER A 51 29.32 -7.18 -0.76
N ASP A 52 29.78 -7.60 -1.94
CA ASP A 52 29.40 -8.90 -2.52
C ASP A 52 29.62 -10.04 -1.52
N GLY A 53 30.72 -9.99 -0.74
CA GLY A 53 31.02 -10.99 0.28
C GLY A 53 29.96 -11.07 1.39
N ILE A 54 29.43 -9.94 1.86
CA ILE A 54 28.35 -9.92 2.87
C ILE A 54 27.07 -10.48 2.26
N ARG A 55 26.74 -10.07 1.04
CA ARG A 55 25.54 -10.54 0.32
C ARG A 55 25.59 -12.05 0.09
N SER A 56 26.72 -12.59 -0.36
CA SER A 56 26.91 -14.03 -0.52
C SER A 56 26.79 -14.76 0.82
N LEU A 57 27.43 -14.26 1.88
CA LEU A 57 27.40 -14.89 3.20
C LEU A 57 26.00 -14.93 3.81
N VAL A 58 25.23 -13.84 3.68
CA VAL A 58 23.84 -13.78 4.15
C VAL A 58 22.96 -14.74 3.36
N ALA A 59 23.07 -14.76 2.03
CA ALA A 59 22.27 -15.65 1.18
C ALA A 59 22.60 -17.14 1.39
N SER A 60 23.86 -17.49 1.65
CA SER A 60 24.27 -18.87 1.94
C SER A 60 24.08 -19.29 3.41
N SER A 61 23.60 -18.39 4.29
CA SER A 61 23.45 -18.69 5.71
C SER A 61 22.29 -19.66 5.93
N GLU A 62 22.57 -20.80 6.60
CA GLU A 62 21.54 -21.75 7.03
C GLU A 62 20.71 -21.23 8.23
N ASP A 63 21.15 -20.13 8.85
CA ASP A 63 20.45 -19.48 9.96
C ASP A 63 19.40 -18.46 9.45
N PRO A 64 18.09 -18.72 9.64
CA PRO A 64 17.02 -17.81 9.20
C PRO A 64 17.10 -16.43 9.85
N GLU A 65 17.60 -16.31 11.08
CA GLU A 65 17.67 -15.03 11.77
C GLU A 65 18.67 -14.08 11.12
N ILE A 66 19.74 -14.62 10.52
CA ILE A 66 20.71 -13.80 9.79
C ILE A 66 20.07 -13.20 8.54
N GLN A 67 19.34 -14.02 7.78
CA GLN A 67 18.62 -13.53 6.59
C GLN A 67 17.56 -12.50 7.00
N ARG A 68 16.72 -12.80 7.99
CA ARG A 68 15.63 -11.90 8.42
C ARG A 68 16.13 -10.56 8.95
N LYS A 69 17.28 -10.53 9.63
CA LYS A 69 17.81 -9.30 10.25
C LYS A 69 18.61 -8.44 9.30
N LEU A 70 19.25 -9.03 8.29
CA LEU A 70 20.17 -8.30 7.40
C LEU A 70 19.59 -8.05 6.01
N ALA A 71 18.71 -8.92 5.50
CA ALA A 71 18.27 -8.84 4.11
C ALA A 71 17.56 -7.53 3.77
N SER A 72 16.55 -7.13 4.55
CA SER A 72 15.82 -5.87 4.31
C SER A 72 16.74 -4.65 4.32
N GLY A 73 17.76 -4.63 5.19
CA GLY A 73 18.71 -3.52 5.25
C GLY A 73 19.65 -3.49 4.05
N ILE A 74 20.14 -4.65 3.61
CA ILE A 74 21.00 -4.79 2.42
C ILE A 74 20.25 -4.29 1.19
N VAL A 75 19.04 -4.81 0.94
CA VAL A 75 18.27 -4.41 -0.25
C VAL A 75 17.83 -2.96 -0.18
N SER A 76 17.59 -2.41 1.02
CA SER A 76 17.19 -1.00 1.15
C SER A 76 18.27 -0.03 0.68
N ASP A 77 19.54 -0.40 0.79
CA ASP A 77 20.64 0.43 0.31
C ASP A 77 21.04 0.08 -1.13
N TRP A 78 21.12 -1.21 -1.45
CA TRP A 78 21.53 -1.67 -2.77
C TRP A 78 20.52 -1.32 -3.87
N SER A 79 19.20 -1.38 -3.58
CA SER A 79 18.16 -1.05 -4.56
C SER A 79 18.18 0.41 -5.03
N LYS A 80 18.93 1.29 -4.37
CA LYS A 80 19.13 2.67 -4.83
C LYS A 80 19.98 2.76 -6.10
N TYR A 81 20.83 1.76 -6.34
CA TYR A 81 21.81 1.78 -7.42
C TYR A 81 21.64 0.62 -8.40
N ASP A 82 21.05 -0.50 -7.96
CA ASP A 82 20.86 -1.71 -8.77
C ASP A 82 19.65 -2.51 -8.24
N GLN A 83 18.48 -2.17 -8.78
CA GLN A 83 17.18 -2.72 -8.41
C GLN A 83 17.06 -4.19 -8.84
N GLU A 84 17.45 -4.51 -10.07
CA GLU A 84 17.37 -5.86 -10.62
C GLU A 84 18.29 -6.83 -9.87
N GLY A 85 19.54 -6.44 -9.60
CA GLY A 85 20.47 -7.22 -8.79
C GLY A 85 19.94 -7.45 -7.38
N ALA A 86 19.38 -6.42 -6.75
CA ALA A 86 18.77 -6.53 -5.43
C ALA A 86 17.54 -7.47 -5.42
N LEU A 87 16.72 -7.48 -6.48
CA LEU A 87 15.60 -8.42 -6.64
C LEU A 87 16.07 -9.86 -6.79
N LEU A 88 17.02 -10.11 -7.69
CA LEU A 88 17.57 -11.45 -7.92
C LEU A 88 18.19 -12.02 -6.65
N TRP A 89 18.91 -11.19 -5.91
CA TRP A 89 19.48 -11.60 -4.63
C TRP A 89 18.42 -11.85 -3.57
N ALA A 90 17.41 -10.97 -3.46
CA ALA A 90 16.31 -11.16 -2.51
C ALA A 90 15.57 -12.48 -2.77
N ASP A 91 15.31 -12.82 -4.04
CA ASP A 91 14.64 -14.08 -4.41
C ASP A 91 15.51 -15.32 -4.13
N SER A 92 16.84 -15.17 -4.11
CA SER A 92 17.78 -16.27 -3.79
C SER A 92 17.80 -16.67 -2.31
N LEU A 93 17.20 -15.87 -1.42
CA LEU A 93 17.17 -16.15 0.02
C LEU A 93 16.36 -17.42 0.33
N SER A 94 16.92 -18.30 1.16
CA SER A 94 16.30 -19.58 1.50
C SER A 94 15.17 -19.46 2.53
N ASP A 95 15.25 -18.52 3.49
CA ASP A 95 14.16 -18.23 4.42
C ASP A 95 13.06 -17.44 3.70
N GLU A 96 11.85 -18.00 3.69
CA GLU A 96 10.69 -17.43 3.00
C GLU A 96 10.32 -16.05 3.51
N ASN A 97 10.32 -15.85 4.84
CA ASN A 97 9.99 -14.56 5.43
C ASN A 97 11.02 -13.47 5.09
N ALA A 98 12.32 -13.82 5.11
CA ALA A 98 13.38 -12.91 4.71
C ALA A 98 13.27 -12.55 3.23
N ARG A 99 13.04 -13.54 2.36
CA ARG A 99 12.82 -13.37 0.92
C ARG A 99 11.65 -12.43 0.64
N GLU A 100 10.48 -12.67 1.22
CA GLU A 100 9.29 -11.85 0.98
C GLU A 100 9.48 -10.40 1.43
N ARG A 101 10.03 -10.20 2.65
CA ARG A 101 10.29 -8.85 3.16
C ARG A 101 11.35 -8.11 2.36
N ALA A 102 12.39 -8.81 1.91
CA ALA A 102 13.43 -8.22 1.09
C ALA A 102 12.86 -7.82 -0.28
N LEU A 103 12.13 -8.70 -0.95
CA LEU A 103 11.44 -8.40 -2.20
C LEU A 103 10.53 -7.18 -2.04
N GLN A 104 9.64 -7.17 -1.05
CA GLN A 104 8.77 -6.02 -0.75
C GLN A 104 9.56 -4.72 -0.56
N SER A 105 10.73 -4.79 0.09
CA SER A 105 11.58 -3.60 0.33
C SER A 105 12.22 -3.09 -0.96
N VAL A 106 12.74 -3.98 -1.82
CA VAL A 106 13.31 -3.59 -3.13
C VAL A 106 12.24 -2.90 -3.96
N TYR A 107 11.10 -3.56 -4.07
CA TYR A 107 9.94 -3.14 -4.83
C TYR A 107 9.40 -1.78 -4.37
N LYS A 108 9.21 -1.59 -3.07
CA LYS A 108 8.81 -0.30 -2.51
C LYS A 108 9.80 0.80 -2.89
N ASN A 109 11.10 0.55 -2.74
CA ASN A 109 12.12 1.53 -3.07
C ASN A 109 12.16 1.84 -4.57
N TRP A 110 11.94 0.83 -5.42
CA TRP A 110 11.89 1.02 -6.87
C TRP A 110 10.68 1.86 -7.26
N MET A 111 9.49 1.55 -6.76
CA MET A 111 8.28 2.37 -6.99
C MET A 111 8.44 3.82 -6.54
N GLN A 112 9.23 4.07 -5.50
CA GLN A 112 9.52 5.43 -5.05
C GLN A 112 10.55 6.16 -5.93
N ALA A 113 11.46 5.43 -6.58
CA ALA A 113 12.55 6.01 -7.36
C ALA A 113 12.20 6.15 -8.85
N ASP A 114 11.58 5.13 -9.43
CA ASP A 114 11.18 5.04 -10.83
C ASP A 114 9.97 4.08 -10.96
N PRO A 115 8.74 4.59 -10.75
CA PRO A 115 7.52 3.80 -10.87
C PRO A 115 7.37 3.15 -12.25
N ASN A 116 7.70 3.87 -13.33
CA ASN A 116 7.53 3.38 -14.69
C ASN A 116 8.43 2.17 -14.97
N ALA A 117 9.71 2.23 -14.57
CA ALA A 117 10.62 1.09 -14.71
C ALA A 117 10.20 -0.08 -13.80
N ALA A 118 9.74 0.19 -12.57
CA ALA A 118 9.27 -0.85 -11.66
C ALA A 118 8.06 -1.61 -12.22
N LEU A 119 7.13 -0.90 -12.85
CA LEU A 119 5.92 -1.47 -13.44
C LEU A 119 6.23 -2.25 -14.72
N ALA A 120 7.10 -1.73 -15.60
CA ALA A 120 7.57 -2.45 -16.77
C ALA A 120 8.26 -3.78 -16.41
N TYR A 121 9.02 -3.81 -15.31
CA TYR A 121 9.63 -5.03 -14.81
C TYR A 121 8.57 -6.08 -14.42
N LEU A 122 7.46 -5.67 -13.79
CA LEU A 122 6.41 -6.60 -13.39
C LEU A 122 5.71 -7.28 -14.55
N GLU A 123 5.49 -6.57 -15.65
CA GLU A 123 4.89 -7.14 -16.86
C GLU A 123 5.73 -8.29 -17.43
N THR A 124 7.05 -8.22 -17.26
CA THR A 124 7.99 -9.23 -17.77
C THR A 124 8.30 -10.36 -16.78
N SER A 125 7.90 -10.20 -15.51
CA SER A 125 8.19 -11.17 -14.46
C SER A 125 7.24 -12.37 -14.55
N VAL A 126 7.74 -13.57 -14.24
CA VAL A 126 7.02 -14.85 -14.45
C VAL A 126 6.29 -15.33 -13.18
N VAL A 127 6.32 -14.57 -12.07
CA VAL A 127 5.82 -15.00 -10.76
C VAL A 127 4.50 -14.29 -10.41
N GLU A 128 3.41 -14.85 -10.93
CA GLU A 128 2.05 -14.28 -10.97
C GLU A 128 1.48 -13.88 -9.58
N HIS A 129 1.59 -14.73 -8.56
CA HIS A 129 0.99 -14.44 -7.23
C HIS A 129 1.75 -13.38 -6.41
N LYS A 130 3.06 -13.24 -6.62
CA LYS A 130 3.86 -12.22 -5.90
C LYS A 130 3.68 -10.83 -6.53
N GLN A 131 3.27 -10.77 -7.79
CA GLN A 131 3.00 -9.52 -8.51
C GLN A 131 1.78 -8.79 -7.94
N GLN A 132 0.68 -9.49 -7.64
CA GLN A 132 -0.56 -8.84 -7.19
C GLN A 132 -0.41 -8.06 -5.87
N ASN A 133 0.20 -8.67 -4.85
CA ASN A 133 0.43 -7.98 -3.57
C ASN A 133 1.37 -6.78 -3.74
N PHE A 134 2.38 -6.91 -4.60
CA PHE A 134 3.28 -5.80 -4.88
C PHE A 134 2.59 -4.67 -5.65
N LEU A 135 1.82 -5.00 -6.69
CA LEU A 135 1.02 -4.03 -7.43
C LEU A 135 0.18 -3.23 -6.46
N ARG A 136 -0.55 -3.88 -5.56
CA ARG A 136 -1.36 -3.16 -4.56
C ARG A 136 -0.54 -2.24 -3.65
N ASP A 137 0.51 -2.75 -3.03
CA ASP A 137 1.24 -2.03 -1.98
C ASP A 137 2.15 -0.93 -2.56
N GLY A 138 2.82 -1.21 -3.67
CA GLY A 138 3.67 -0.26 -4.40
C GLY A 138 2.86 0.88 -5.02
N PHE A 139 1.71 0.54 -5.61
CA PHE A 139 0.83 1.50 -6.23
C PHE A 139 0.11 2.41 -5.22
N HIS A 140 -0.23 1.87 -4.05
CA HIS A 140 -0.74 2.69 -2.95
C HIS A 140 0.30 3.71 -2.46
N GLU A 141 1.59 3.35 -2.42
CA GLU A 141 2.64 4.30 -2.04
C GLU A 141 2.89 5.35 -3.14
N TRP A 142 2.93 4.94 -4.41
CA TRP A 142 3.13 5.87 -5.52
C TRP A 142 1.96 6.86 -5.66
N SER A 143 0.71 6.39 -5.56
CA SER A 143 -0.46 7.28 -5.62
C SER A 143 -0.54 8.30 -4.47
N ARG A 144 0.17 8.09 -3.36
CA ARG A 144 0.35 9.11 -2.32
C ARG A 144 1.35 10.20 -2.69
N GLN A 145 2.28 9.91 -3.59
CA GLN A 145 3.30 10.87 -4.02
C GLN A 145 2.83 11.65 -5.25
N ASP A 146 2.34 10.93 -6.25
CA ASP A 146 1.79 11.51 -7.49
C ASP A 146 0.50 10.78 -7.90
N PRO A 147 -0.65 11.19 -7.36
CA PRO A 147 -1.92 10.57 -7.73
C PRO A 147 -2.30 10.80 -9.20
N ALA A 148 -1.84 11.89 -9.83
CA ALA A 148 -2.15 12.18 -11.22
C ALA A 148 -1.40 11.23 -12.17
N GLU A 149 -0.12 10.96 -11.89
CA GLU A 149 0.64 9.96 -12.63
C GLU A 149 0.10 8.54 -12.37
N ALA A 150 -0.23 8.22 -11.12
CA ALA A 150 -0.79 6.92 -10.76
C ALA A 150 -2.10 6.60 -11.52
N VAL A 151 -2.95 7.61 -11.77
CA VAL A 151 -4.14 7.45 -12.60
C VAL A 151 -3.79 6.95 -14.01
N THR A 152 -2.73 7.46 -14.63
CA THR A 152 -2.37 7.09 -16.02
C THR A 152 -1.97 5.62 -16.15
N TRP A 153 -1.46 5.03 -15.07
CA TRP A 153 -1.09 3.62 -15.05
C TRP A 153 -2.28 2.69 -14.83
N LEU A 154 -3.38 3.15 -14.22
CA LEU A 154 -4.58 2.32 -14.08
C LEU A 154 -5.12 1.82 -15.43
N ASP A 155 -4.84 2.56 -16.50
CA ASP A 155 -5.20 2.19 -17.87
C ASP A 155 -4.24 1.16 -18.49
N GLN A 156 -3.12 0.88 -17.81
CA GLN A 156 -2.07 -0.08 -18.19
C GLN A 156 -2.05 -1.32 -17.28
N LEU A 157 -3.13 -1.56 -16.51
CA LEU A 157 -3.22 -2.72 -15.63
C LEU A 157 -2.98 -4.04 -16.41
N PRO A 158 -2.16 -4.97 -15.90
CA PRO A 158 -1.92 -6.25 -16.55
C PRO A 158 -3.21 -7.06 -16.75
N GLU A 159 -3.29 -7.87 -17.81
CA GLU A 159 -4.46 -8.69 -18.15
C GLU A 159 -4.86 -9.71 -17.06
N GLY A 160 -3.97 -10.01 -16.11
CA GLY A 160 -4.22 -10.90 -14.97
C GLY A 160 -4.89 -10.23 -13.75
N VAL A 161 -5.15 -8.92 -13.79
CA VAL A 161 -5.86 -8.21 -12.71
C VAL A 161 -7.36 -8.40 -12.90
N ASP A 162 -8.00 -9.12 -11.96
CA ASP A 162 -9.44 -9.30 -12.00
C ASP A 162 -10.21 -7.99 -11.72
N GLU A 163 -11.51 -7.99 -12.03
CA GLU A 163 -12.36 -6.80 -11.93
C GLU A 163 -12.45 -6.24 -10.49
N ASN A 164 -12.44 -7.11 -9.48
CA ASN A 164 -12.53 -6.68 -8.08
C ASN A 164 -11.21 -6.05 -7.63
N GLU A 165 -10.08 -6.66 -7.98
CA GLU A 165 -8.76 -6.10 -7.67
C GLU A 165 -8.55 -4.78 -8.41
N GLY A 166 -8.94 -4.70 -9.68
CA GLY A 166 -8.95 -3.46 -10.43
C GLY A 166 -9.80 -2.39 -9.74
N ALA A 167 -11.03 -2.70 -9.33
CA ALA A 167 -11.87 -1.76 -8.59
C ALA A 167 -11.23 -1.30 -7.26
N ASN A 168 -10.55 -2.19 -6.54
CA ASN A 168 -9.83 -1.84 -5.32
C ASN A 168 -8.68 -0.86 -5.58
N LEU A 169 -7.90 -1.07 -6.65
CA LEU A 169 -6.81 -0.17 -7.05
C LEU A 169 -7.34 1.23 -7.43
N TYR A 170 -8.41 1.31 -8.22
CA TYR A 170 -9.06 2.58 -8.58
C TYR A 170 -9.57 3.33 -7.35
N GLY A 171 -10.16 2.61 -6.38
CA GLY A 171 -10.60 3.20 -5.11
C GLY A 171 -9.43 3.70 -4.25
N SER A 172 -8.31 2.98 -4.25
CA SER A 172 -7.09 3.38 -3.54
C SER A 172 -6.49 4.67 -4.11
N VAL A 173 -6.37 4.76 -5.45
CA VAL A 173 -5.90 5.98 -6.12
C VAL A 173 -6.86 7.13 -5.89
N ALA A 174 -8.16 6.90 -6.04
CA ALA A 174 -9.17 7.92 -5.76
C ALA A 174 -9.03 8.48 -4.35
N ARG A 175 -8.71 7.64 -3.36
CA ARG A 175 -8.51 8.10 -1.96
C ARG A 175 -7.37 9.09 -1.86
N ASN A 176 -6.22 8.76 -2.45
CA ASN A 176 -5.05 9.63 -2.38
C ASN A 176 -5.25 10.87 -3.26
N TYR A 177 -5.84 10.72 -4.44
CA TYR A 177 -6.11 11.85 -5.34
C TYR A 177 -7.07 12.85 -4.70
N VAL A 178 -8.19 12.39 -4.13
CA VAL A 178 -9.15 13.27 -3.44
C VAL A 178 -8.52 13.97 -2.24
N GLN A 179 -7.57 13.35 -1.54
CA GLN A 179 -6.85 14.00 -0.44
C GLN A 179 -5.90 15.11 -0.92
N HIS A 180 -5.32 14.97 -2.12
CA HIS A 180 -4.41 15.94 -2.71
C HIS A 180 -5.13 17.07 -3.45
N ASP A 181 -6.07 16.70 -4.33
CA ASP A 181 -6.86 17.61 -5.16
C ASP A 181 -8.25 17.01 -5.39
N PRO A 182 -9.25 17.35 -4.54
CA PRO A 182 -10.61 16.88 -4.68
C PRO A 182 -11.26 17.24 -6.03
N MET A 183 -10.88 18.38 -6.63
CA MET A 183 -11.48 18.86 -7.88
C MET A 183 -10.96 18.03 -9.05
N ALA A 184 -9.64 17.94 -9.21
CA ALA A 184 -9.03 17.13 -10.27
C ALA A 184 -9.41 15.65 -10.14
N ALA A 185 -9.50 15.13 -8.91
CA ALA A 185 -9.98 13.77 -8.67
C ALA A 185 -11.45 13.57 -9.11
N SER A 186 -12.33 14.54 -8.84
CA SER A 186 -13.74 14.48 -9.27
C SER A 186 -13.87 14.54 -10.79
N GLU A 187 -13.07 15.38 -11.45
CA GLU A 187 -13.00 15.45 -12.92
C GLU A 187 -12.55 14.12 -13.52
N TRP A 188 -11.48 13.52 -13.00
CA TRP A 188 -11.03 12.19 -13.42
C TRP A 188 -12.10 11.11 -13.20
N ILE A 189 -12.75 11.07 -12.03
CA ILE A 189 -13.79 10.06 -11.75
C ILE A 189 -14.97 10.21 -12.72
N SER A 190 -15.26 11.43 -13.17
CA SER A 190 -16.27 11.71 -14.20
C SER A 190 -15.92 11.16 -15.58
N THR A 191 -14.63 10.96 -15.91
CA THR A 191 -14.22 10.39 -17.20
C THR A 191 -14.26 8.87 -17.23
N LEU A 192 -14.41 8.21 -16.07
CA LEU A 192 -14.46 6.76 -16.00
C LEU A 192 -15.80 6.24 -16.53
N ASP A 193 -15.75 5.11 -17.24
CA ASP A 193 -16.95 4.40 -17.67
C ASP A 193 -17.73 3.83 -16.49
N LYS A 194 -19.05 3.68 -16.66
CA LYS A 194 -19.89 3.03 -15.64
C LYS A 194 -19.42 1.60 -15.38
N GLY A 195 -19.27 1.25 -14.11
CA GLY A 195 -18.85 -0.08 -13.68
C GLY A 195 -18.10 -0.07 -12.35
N PRO A 196 -17.59 -1.23 -11.89
CA PRO A 196 -17.04 -1.38 -10.55
C PRO A 196 -15.85 -0.46 -10.22
N LYS A 197 -15.00 -0.16 -11.22
CA LYS A 197 -13.87 0.77 -11.10
C LYS A 197 -14.35 2.18 -10.73
N ARG A 198 -15.27 2.74 -11.52
CA ARG A 198 -15.87 4.06 -11.26
C ARG A 198 -16.63 4.07 -9.94
N ASP A 199 -17.45 3.07 -9.69
CA ASP A 199 -18.25 2.99 -8.46
C ASP A 199 -17.37 3.01 -7.21
N SER A 200 -16.26 2.27 -7.21
CA SER A 200 -15.27 2.26 -6.11
C SER A 200 -14.63 3.65 -5.88
N SER A 201 -14.30 4.36 -6.96
CA SER A 201 -13.76 5.71 -6.89
C SER A 201 -14.79 6.74 -6.41
N VAL A 202 -16.04 6.65 -6.89
CA VAL A 202 -17.17 7.49 -6.45
C VAL A 202 -17.44 7.29 -4.96
N GLU A 203 -17.52 6.04 -4.48
CA GLU A 203 -17.68 5.75 -3.06
C GLU A 203 -16.59 6.44 -2.22
N THR A 204 -15.36 6.47 -2.72
CA THR A 204 -14.23 7.11 -2.05
C THR A 204 -14.34 8.64 -2.05
N LEU A 205 -14.74 9.23 -3.18
CA LEU A 205 -15.03 10.65 -3.28
C LEU A 205 -16.13 11.07 -2.29
N VAL A 206 -17.27 10.37 -2.30
CA VAL A 206 -18.42 10.65 -1.41
C VAL A 206 -17.99 10.63 0.05
N ARG A 207 -17.28 9.59 0.51
CA ARG A 207 -16.80 9.52 1.91
C ARG A 207 -15.95 10.71 2.33
N SER A 208 -15.23 11.31 1.39
CA SER A 208 -14.41 12.49 1.64
C SER A 208 -15.25 13.77 1.64
N ILE A 209 -16.03 14.00 0.59
CA ILE A 209 -16.73 15.26 0.38
C ILE A 209 -18.00 15.40 1.21
N SER A 210 -18.69 14.31 1.58
CA SER A 210 -19.98 14.39 2.29
C SER A 210 -19.91 15.11 3.64
N LYS A 211 -18.71 15.22 4.23
CA LYS A 211 -18.51 15.97 5.48
C LYS A 211 -18.46 17.48 5.28
N THR A 212 -18.04 17.94 4.11
CA THR A 212 -17.84 19.36 3.78
C THR A 212 -18.90 19.88 2.82
N ASP A 213 -19.37 19.02 1.90
CA ASP A 213 -20.39 19.27 0.90
C ASP A 213 -21.28 18.00 0.79
N PRO A 214 -22.22 17.83 1.72
CA PRO A 214 -23.11 16.67 1.73
C PRO A 214 -24.08 16.61 0.54
N GLU A 215 -24.41 17.75 -0.06
CA GLU A 215 -25.23 17.83 -1.27
C GLU A 215 -24.49 17.21 -2.45
N ALA A 216 -23.26 17.68 -2.72
CA ALA A 216 -22.42 17.08 -3.75
C ALA A 216 -22.15 15.59 -3.48
N GLY A 217 -21.91 15.22 -2.22
CA GLY A 217 -21.76 13.83 -1.80
C GLY A 217 -22.98 12.97 -2.17
N PHE A 218 -24.20 13.49 -1.96
CA PHE A 218 -25.43 12.77 -2.28
C PHE A 218 -25.65 12.65 -3.80
N ILE A 219 -25.37 13.73 -4.55
CA ILE A 219 -25.43 13.72 -6.01
C ILE A 219 -24.47 12.67 -6.56
N TRP A 220 -23.21 12.67 -6.14
CA TRP A 220 -22.23 11.66 -6.56
C TRP A 220 -22.64 10.23 -6.20
N ALA A 221 -23.14 10.03 -4.97
CA ALA A 221 -23.63 8.74 -4.51
C ALA A 221 -24.75 8.19 -5.41
N SER A 222 -25.64 9.05 -5.92
CA SER A 222 -26.72 8.65 -6.84
C SER A 222 -26.22 8.13 -8.19
N THR A 223 -24.97 8.44 -8.56
CA THR A 223 -24.37 8.00 -9.84
C THR A 223 -23.74 6.61 -9.78
N VAL A 224 -23.69 5.96 -8.61
CA VAL A 224 -23.14 4.61 -8.45
C VAL A 224 -24.02 3.60 -9.20
N SER A 225 -23.40 2.77 -10.03
CA SER A 225 -24.10 1.88 -10.96
C SER A 225 -24.68 0.67 -10.24
N ASP A 226 -23.88 0.02 -9.38
CA ASP A 226 -24.33 -1.10 -8.55
C ASP A 226 -25.34 -0.62 -7.50
N GLU A 227 -26.56 -1.19 -7.54
CA GLU A 227 -27.67 -0.80 -6.67
C GLU A 227 -27.34 -0.94 -5.18
N LYS A 228 -26.66 -2.02 -4.80
CA LYS A 228 -26.34 -2.28 -3.39
C LYS A 228 -25.30 -1.28 -2.88
N LYS A 229 -24.26 -1.00 -3.66
CA LYS A 229 -23.28 0.05 -3.36
C LYS A 229 -23.96 1.41 -3.31
N ARG A 230 -24.72 1.79 -4.34
CA ARG A 230 -25.47 3.05 -4.41
C ARG A 230 -26.29 3.30 -3.16
N LYS A 231 -27.09 2.31 -2.74
CA LYS A 231 -27.88 2.39 -1.52
C LYS A 231 -27.02 2.67 -0.28
N ASN A 232 -25.88 1.97 -0.13
CA ASN A 232 -24.98 2.18 1.01
C ASN A 232 -24.35 3.58 0.99
N THR A 233 -23.88 4.02 -0.18
CA THR A 233 -23.25 5.32 -0.39
C THR A 233 -24.23 6.48 -0.17
N LEU A 234 -25.47 6.34 -0.65
CA LEU A 234 -26.56 7.30 -0.41
C LEU A 234 -26.88 7.40 1.08
N ASN A 235 -27.01 6.27 1.78
CA ASN A 235 -27.25 6.24 3.22
C ASN A 235 -26.13 6.95 4.01
N GLU A 236 -24.88 6.73 3.62
CA GLU A 236 -23.72 7.37 4.26
C GLU A 236 -23.75 8.89 4.05
N SER A 237 -23.88 9.36 2.80
CA SER A 237 -23.92 10.79 2.50
C SER A 237 -25.13 11.47 3.15
N LEU A 238 -26.31 10.85 3.09
CA LEU A 238 -27.53 11.39 3.67
C LEU A 238 -27.40 11.59 5.19
N ARG A 239 -26.73 10.67 5.89
CA ARG A 239 -26.50 10.80 7.34
C ARG A 239 -25.61 11.98 7.69
N GLU A 240 -24.65 12.33 6.83
CA GLU A 240 -23.87 13.56 7.01
C GLU A 240 -24.72 14.80 6.66
N TRP A 241 -25.53 14.73 5.60
CA TRP A 241 -26.40 15.84 5.19
C TRP A 241 -27.43 16.21 6.26
N ILE A 242 -28.11 15.24 6.86
CA ILE A 242 -29.12 15.46 7.89
C ILE A 242 -28.55 16.26 9.08
N LYS A 243 -27.26 16.09 9.41
CA LYS A 243 -26.60 16.84 10.49
C LYS A 243 -26.40 18.32 10.15
N VAL A 244 -26.33 18.65 8.86
CA VAL A 244 -26.09 20.00 8.34
C VAL A 244 -27.42 20.69 8.04
N ASP A 245 -28.26 20.08 7.20
CA ASP A 245 -29.56 20.60 6.81
C ASP A 245 -30.52 19.44 6.50
N LEU A 246 -31.43 19.19 7.45
CA LEU A 246 -32.41 18.12 7.35
C LEU A 246 -33.45 18.36 6.25
N ASN A 247 -33.85 19.62 6.03
CA ASN A 247 -34.89 19.92 5.04
C ASN A 247 -34.32 19.82 3.62
N ALA A 248 -33.13 20.36 3.39
CA ALA A 248 -32.45 20.22 2.10
C ALA A 248 -32.20 18.73 1.76
N ALA A 249 -31.80 17.93 2.75
CA ALA A 249 -31.65 16.48 2.58
C ALA A 249 -32.98 15.79 2.20
N TYR A 250 -34.10 16.21 2.77
CA TYR A 250 -35.45 15.69 2.44
C TYR A 250 -35.85 16.04 1.01
N ASP A 251 -35.66 17.30 0.63
CA ASP A 251 -36.00 17.79 -0.72
C ASP A 251 -35.15 17.05 -1.76
N ALA A 252 -33.85 16.89 -1.52
CA ALA A 252 -32.96 16.16 -2.41
C ALA A 252 -33.33 14.68 -2.59
N VAL A 253 -33.69 13.95 -1.53
CA VAL A 253 -34.15 12.56 -1.65
C VAL A 253 -35.47 12.48 -2.44
N THR A 254 -36.35 13.45 -2.23
CA THR A 254 -37.65 13.51 -2.92
C THR A 254 -37.48 13.79 -4.42
N GLU A 255 -36.59 14.71 -4.77
CA GLU A 255 -36.32 15.16 -6.13
C GLU A 255 -35.36 14.25 -6.91
N ALA A 256 -34.54 13.45 -6.24
CA ALA A 256 -33.56 12.57 -6.88
C ALA A 256 -34.20 11.64 -7.91
N ASP A 257 -33.50 11.37 -9.02
CA ASP A 257 -33.91 10.37 -10.02
C ASP A 257 -33.56 8.96 -9.54
N LEU A 258 -34.29 8.51 -8.51
CA LEU A 258 -34.16 7.20 -7.87
C LEU A 258 -35.51 6.47 -7.90
N GLU A 259 -35.47 5.15 -7.95
CA GLU A 259 -36.69 4.35 -7.85
C GLU A 259 -37.38 4.56 -6.49
N ALA A 260 -38.71 4.44 -6.46
CA ALA A 260 -39.48 4.59 -5.22
C ALA A 260 -39.01 3.63 -4.11
N ALA A 261 -38.53 2.44 -4.48
CA ALA A 261 -37.98 1.45 -3.55
C ALA A 261 -36.65 1.91 -2.91
N GLU A 262 -35.86 2.73 -3.60
CA GLU A 262 -34.61 3.32 -3.07
C GLU A 262 -34.88 4.58 -2.25
N LYS A 263 -35.86 5.41 -2.63
CA LYS A 263 -36.25 6.63 -1.90
C LYS A 263 -36.83 6.33 -0.52
N LYS A 264 -37.72 5.34 -0.41
CA LYS A 264 -38.42 5.03 0.84
C LYS A 264 -37.50 4.86 2.06
N PRO A 265 -36.47 3.97 2.04
CA PRO A 265 -35.59 3.82 3.20
C PRO A 265 -34.78 5.08 3.53
N LEU A 266 -34.49 5.94 2.55
CA LEU A 266 -33.80 7.22 2.78
C LEU A 266 -34.73 8.21 3.50
N LEU A 267 -35.98 8.31 3.07
CA LEU A 267 -37.00 9.14 3.73
C LEU A 267 -37.26 8.67 5.17
N ASP A 268 -37.34 7.35 5.40
CA ASP A 268 -37.49 6.77 6.74
C ASP A 268 -36.32 7.20 7.66
N ILE A 269 -35.09 7.28 7.16
CA ILE A 269 -33.92 7.76 7.95
C ILE A 269 -34.12 9.22 8.37
N ILE A 270 -34.62 10.07 7.48
CA ILE A 270 -34.86 11.50 7.76
C ILE A 270 -35.98 11.66 8.78
N GLU A 271 -37.09 10.94 8.63
CA GLU A 271 -38.20 10.98 9.57
C GLU A 271 -37.77 10.59 10.99
N ASN A 272 -37.03 9.49 11.13
CA ASN A 272 -36.46 9.06 12.40
C ASN A 272 -35.49 10.08 13.02
N ALA A 273 -34.85 10.93 12.21
CA ALA A 273 -33.98 11.98 12.69
C ALA A 273 -34.74 13.21 13.18
N LYS A 274 -35.96 13.48 12.66
CA LYS A 274 -36.85 14.56 13.15
C LYS A 274 -37.40 14.27 14.55
N GLU A 275 -37.48 13.01 14.93
CA GLU A 275 -38.05 12.56 16.21
C GLU A 275 -37.07 12.59 17.40
N LYS A 276 -35.78 12.90 17.17
CA LYS A 276 -34.72 12.95 18.19
C LYS A 276 -34.34 14.38 18.55
#